data_AF-A0AAW8V4Y5-F1
#
_entry.id   AF-A0AAW8V4Y5-F1
#
_cell.length_a   1.000
_cell.length_b   1.000
_cell.length_c   1.000
_cell.angle_alpha   90.00
_cell.angle_beta   90.00
_cell.angle_gamma   90.00
#
_symmetry.space_group_name_H-M   'P 1'
#
loop_
_entity.id
_entity.type
_entity.pdbx_description
1 polymer ?
#
loop_
_entity_poly.entity_id
_entity_poly.type
_entity_poly.pdbx_seq_one_letter_code
_entity_poly.pdbx_strand_id
1 'polypeptide(L)'
;MIKAIVYLLCLSVCLPLSVEANVTTEKQRLLDELQSSIQYMQGIATRGTREPIVFEALKPHQAFDPKQAEHFIALPAQTEHAVPTLQTFFTKSAVQQRYQAPYHFFNIAKQEDQLATLLGVDQAYLGKNRAFQPNFIPTVTQDIKGNVEHQIAYLSVPKIVAERELDGEVPIHHLSDIEHAVYATQTEPYTQVVIESEEPLKRVSFNIELALPRFTTQQITHFPYAIDTAWGKIEFLQVIGNALVYRVPANIADKMMVYALYQDGRALAPIETLRHPLLTEAEKTYHHQLANLFTEVHRLVKLDKIKTEAEIRQFFQSRQPFPPDVDEKQQRLHITSYYTGDIANVVLYLPAPAEKHQFRLDYSVPQVLGEERQ
;
A
#
# COMPACT_ATOMS: atom_id res chain seq x y z
N MET A 1 -15.56 -11.53 -0.38
CA MET A 1 -17.00 -11.33 -0.05
C MET A 1 -17.30 -10.03 0.70
N ILE A 2 -16.46 -9.56 1.63
CA ILE A 2 -16.74 -8.34 2.42
C ILE A 2 -16.56 -7.03 1.62
N LYS A 3 -15.63 -6.98 0.65
CA LYS A 3 -15.43 -5.79 -0.23
C LYS A 3 -16.62 -5.49 -1.15
N ALA A 4 -17.47 -6.47 -1.46
CA ALA A 4 -18.69 -6.28 -2.23
C ALA A 4 -19.77 -5.49 -1.47
N ILE A 5 -19.69 -5.46 -0.13
CA ILE A 5 -20.66 -4.78 0.75
C ILE A 5 -20.25 -3.31 1.00
N VAL A 6 -18.96 -2.99 0.94
CA VAL A 6 -18.45 -1.62 1.15
C VAL A 6 -18.83 -0.69 0.00
N TYR A 7 -18.84 -1.17 -1.24
CA TYR A 7 -19.35 -0.41 -2.40
C TYR A 7 -20.86 -0.13 -2.31
N LEU A 8 -21.61 -0.99 -1.62
CA LEU A 8 -23.04 -0.86 -1.35
C LEU A 8 -23.35 0.17 -0.23
N LEU A 9 -22.38 0.46 0.64
CA LEU A 9 -22.52 1.38 1.78
C LEU A 9 -22.02 2.80 1.49
N CYS A 10 -20.99 2.99 0.66
CA CYS A 10 -20.45 4.34 0.39
C CYS A 10 -21.38 5.28 -0.40
N LEU A 11 -22.47 4.79 -1.00
CA LEU A 11 -23.53 5.63 -1.58
C LEU A 11 -24.61 6.05 -0.57
N SER A 12 -24.50 5.67 0.71
CA SER A 12 -25.55 5.87 1.73
C SER A 12 -25.28 6.96 2.77
N VAL A 13 -24.15 7.68 2.71
CA VAL A 13 -23.79 8.69 3.71
C VAL A 13 -23.38 9.99 3.05
N CYS A 14 -24.35 10.79 2.61
CA CYS A 14 -24.16 12.24 2.36
C CYS A 14 -25.48 12.96 2.05
N LEU A 15 -26.50 12.93 2.94
CA LEU A 15 -27.55 13.95 2.89
C LEU A 15 -28.10 14.29 4.29
N PRO A 16 -28.06 15.57 4.73
CA PRO A 16 -28.81 16.02 5.88
C PRO A 16 -30.31 16.03 5.54
N LEU A 17 -31.10 15.38 6.39
CA LEU A 17 -32.56 15.43 6.37
C LEU A 17 -33.03 16.87 6.63
N SER A 18 -33.54 17.54 5.59
CA SER A 18 -34.48 18.65 5.74
C SER A 18 -35.76 18.29 5.00
N VAL A 19 -36.82 18.28 5.79
CA VAL A 19 -38.21 18.03 5.44
C VAL A 19 -38.70 19.09 4.46
N GLU A 20 -39.59 18.66 3.54
CA GLU A 20 -40.27 19.41 2.47
C GLU A 20 -39.47 19.71 1.18
N ALA A 21 -39.17 18.67 0.40
CA ALA A 21 -38.86 18.82 -1.02
C ALA A 21 -40.13 18.59 -1.86
N ASN A 22 -40.50 19.60 -2.66
CA ASN A 22 -41.43 19.45 -3.78
C ASN A 22 -41.07 18.19 -4.59
N VAL A 23 -42.06 17.39 -4.98
CA VAL A 23 -41.89 16.17 -5.80
C VAL A 23 -41.05 16.44 -7.07
N THR A 24 -41.09 17.68 -7.57
CA THR A 24 -40.30 18.18 -8.70
C THR A 24 -38.80 18.30 -8.39
N THR A 25 -38.42 18.68 -7.17
CA THR A 25 -37.01 18.84 -6.75
C THR A 25 -36.35 17.49 -6.51
N GLU A 26 -37.06 16.53 -5.91
CA GLU A 26 -36.54 15.18 -5.67
C GLU A 26 -36.39 14.39 -6.98
N LYS A 27 -37.37 14.48 -7.89
CA LYS A 27 -37.26 13.89 -9.22
C LYS A 27 -36.05 14.44 -9.98
N GLN A 28 -35.83 15.76 -9.93
CA GLN A 28 -34.68 16.38 -10.60
C GLN A 28 -33.36 15.91 -9.98
N ARG A 29 -33.26 15.86 -8.64
CA ARG A 29 -32.09 15.30 -7.94
C ARG A 29 -31.77 13.86 -8.40
N LEU A 30 -32.78 12.99 -8.45
CA LEU A 30 -32.60 11.60 -8.89
C LEU A 30 -32.14 11.51 -10.35
N LEU A 31 -32.69 12.34 -11.24
CA LEU A 31 -32.26 12.40 -12.64
C LEU A 31 -30.80 12.86 -12.78
N ASP A 32 -30.40 13.88 -12.03
CA ASP A 32 -29.03 14.40 -12.06
C ASP A 32 -28.01 13.37 -11.53
N GLU A 33 -28.32 12.67 -10.43
CA GLU A 33 -27.50 11.59 -9.87
C GLU A 33 -27.34 10.41 -10.85
N LEU A 34 -28.43 10.00 -11.49
CA LEU A 34 -28.42 8.94 -12.50
C LEU A 34 -27.62 9.38 -13.73
N GLN A 35 -27.77 10.62 -14.19
CA GLN A 35 -27.04 11.16 -15.32
C GLN A 35 -25.52 11.22 -15.05
N SER A 36 -25.11 11.65 -13.86
CA SER A 36 -23.72 11.60 -13.40
C SER A 36 -23.18 10.17 -13.40
N SER A 37 -23.97 9.21 -12.90
CA SER A 37 -23.61 7.79 -12.89
C SER A 37 -23.47 7.19 -14.30
N ILE A 38 -24.36 7.56 -15.23
CA ILE A 38 -24.25 7.17 -16.65
C ILE A 38 -22.92 7.66 -17.23
N GLN A 39 -22.63 8.96 -17.06
CA GLN A 39 -21.40 9.56 -17.58
C GLN A 39 -20.16 8.92 -16.98
N TYR A 40 -20.16 8.64 -15.68
CA TYR A 40 -19.08 7.95 -15.00
C TYR A 40 -18.84 6.54 -15.55
N MET A 41 -19.89 5.72 -15.65
CA MET A 41 -19.78 4.33 -16.13
C MET A 41 -19.40 4.26 -17.62
N GLN A 42 -19.94 5.15 -18.46
CA GLN A 42 -19.54 5.27 -19.86
C GLN A 42 -18.09 5.73 -19.99
N GLY A 43 -17.68 6.72 -19.18
CA GLY A 43 -16.30 7.19 -19.11
C GLY A 43 -15.33 6.08 -18.73
N ILE A 44 -15.71 5.19 -17.81
CA ILE A 44 -14.90 4.01 -17.47
C ILE A 44 -14.84 3.00 -18.62
N ALA A 45 -16.00 2.64 -19.18
CA ALA A 45 -16.09 1.62 -20.24
C ALA A 45 -15.35 2.02 -21.53
N THR A 46 -15.22 3.33 -21.78
CA THR A 46 -14.58 3.89 -22.98
C THR A 46 -13.11 4.27 -22.79
N ARG A 47 -12.57 4.22 -21.56
CA ARG A 47 -11.13 4.44 -21.34
C ARG A 47 -10.34 3.33 -22.05
N GLY A 48 -9.61 3.74 -23.09
CA GLY A 48 -8.86 2.84 -23.95
C GLY A 48 -7.81 2.03 -23.18
N THR A 49 -7.73 0.74 -23.49
CA THR A 49 -6.70 -0.19 -22.98
C THR A 49 -5.37 -0.08 -23.71
N ARG A 50 -5.32 0.64 -24.83
CA ARG A 50 -4.16 0.67 -25.73
C ARG A 50 -3.75 2.07 -26.19
N GLU A 51 -4.68 3.01 -26.32
CA GLU A 51 -4.36 4.38 -26.71
C GLU A 51 -3.63 5.12 -25.57
N PRO A 52 -2.55 5.87 -25.85
CA PRO A 52 -2.00 6.79 -24.87
C PRO A 52 -3.10 7.80 -24.54
N ILE A 53 -3.49 7.90 -23.28
CA ILE A 53 -4.31 9.05 -22.86
C ILE A 53 -3.49 10.29 -23.22
N VAL A 54 -4.09 11.25 -23.91
CA VAL A 54 -3.46 12.53 -24.21
C VAL A 54 -3.36 13.26 -22.88
N PHE A 55 -2.14 13.36 -22.33
CA PHE A 55 -1.87 14.10 -21.11
C PHE A 55 -1.19 15.41 -21.45
N GLU A 56 -1.56 16.45 -20.72
CA GLU A 56 -0.87 17.73 -20.77
C GLU A 56 0.14 17.78 -19.62
N ALA A 57 1.30 18.40 -19.87
CA ALA A 57 2.26 18.70 -18.81
C ALA A 57 1.57 19.55 -17.74
N LEU A 58 1.68 19.14 -16.47
CA LEU A 58 1.21 19.98 -15.37
C LEU A 58 2.07 21.24 -15.34
N LYS A 59 1.45 22.42 -15.35
CA LYS A 59 2.15 23.67 -15.03
C LYS A 59 2.38 23.69 -13.52
N PRO A 60 3.62 23.50 -13.03
CA PRO A 60 3.88 23.53 -11.61
C PRO A 60 3.53 24.90 -11.04
N HIS A 61 3.08 24.94 -9.77
CA HIS A 61 2.72 26.19 -9.09
C HIS A 61 3.90 27.17 -8.96
N GLN A 62 5.13 26.64 -9.01
CA GLN A 62 6.37 27.41 -9.05
C GLN A 62 7.11 27.13 -10.36
N ALA A 63 7.76 28.16 -10.91
CA ALA A 63 8.59 27.98 -12.09
C ALA A 63 9.80 27.10 -11.75
N PHE A 64 10.08 26.11 -12.59
CA PHE A 64 11.24 25.25 -12.43
C PHE A 64 12.55 26.06 -12.57
N ASP A 65 13.40 26.01 -11.55
CA ASP A 65 14.77 26.51 -11.56
C ASP A 65 15.74 25.35 -11.23
N PRO A 66 16.65 24.97 -12.14
CA PRO A 66 17.60 23.90 -11.90
C PRO A 66 18.62 24.20 -10.78
N LYS A 67 18.68 25.43 -10.26
CA LYS A 67 19.52 25.81 -9.12
C LYS A 67 18.86 25.53 -7.77
N GLN A 68 17.53 25.35 -7.73
CA GLN A 68 16.81 25.08 -6.49
C GLN A 68 16.90 23.59 -6.15
N ALA A 69 17.43 23.29 -4.95
CA ALA A 69 17.66 21.90 -4.51
C ALA A 69 16.36 21.11 -4.31
N GLU A 70 15.27 21.78 -3.91
CA GLU A 70 13.95 21.18 -3.70
C GLU A 70 13.33 20.57 -4.95
N HIS A 71 13.81 20.95 -6.15
CA HIS A 71 13.37 20.35 -7.41
C HIS A 71 13.98 18.97 -7.66
N PHE A 72 14.90 18.51 -6.81
CA PHE A 72 15.63 17.28 -7.01
C PHE A 72 15.55 16.38 -5.78
N ILE A 73 15.67 15.07 -6.02
CA ILE A 73 15.79 14.07 -4.97
C ILE A 73 17.07 13.26 -5.18
N ALA A 74 17.57 12.68 -4.09
CA ALA A 74 18.66 11.73 -4.17
C ALA A 74 18.14 10.41 -4.76
N LEU A 75 18.86 9.86 -5.74
CA LEU A 75 18.58 8.50 -6.21
C LEU A 75 18.99 7.50 -5.12
N PRO A 76 18.29 6.35 -5.03
CA PRO A 76 18.74 5.19 -4.27
C PRO A 76 20.19 4.85 -4.64
N ALA A 77 21.09 4.91 -3.66
CA ALA A 77 22.42 4.36 -3.83
C ALA A 77 22.31 2.84 -3.77
N GLN A 78 22.86 2.14 -4.77
CA GLN A 78 23.15 0.72 -4.59
C GLN A 78 24.31 0.60 -3.61
N THR A 79 24.01 0.74 -2.33
CA THR A 79 24.99 0.59 -1.27
C THR A 79 25.23 -0.90 -1.07
N GLU A 80 26.49 -1.33 -1.05
CA GLU A 80 26.79 -2.60 -0.41
C GLU A 80 26.36 -2.47 1.05
N HIS A 81 25.37 -3.28 1.43
CA HIS A 81 24.81 -3.24 2.78
C HIS A 81 25.90 -3.63 3.77
N ALA A 82 26.39 -2.65 4.55
CA ALA A 82 27.38 -2.90 5.57
C ALA A 82 26.72 -3.65 6.75
N VAL A 83 26.76 -4.98 6.73
CA VAL A 83 26.23 -5.87 7.78
C VAL A 83 26.62 -5.41 9.20
N PRO A 84 27.87 -4.97 9.48
CA PRO A 84 28.22 -4.46 10.81
C PRO A 84 27.46 -3.19 11.23
N THR A 85 27.12 -2.32 10.27
CA THR A 85 26.35 -1.10 10.54
C THR A 85 24.89 -1.45 10.84
N LEU A 86 24.30 -2.41 10.11
CA LEU A 86 22.94 -2.93 10.40
C LEU A 86 22.88 -3.63 11.76
N GLN A 87 23.90 -4.43 12.10
CA GLN A 87 24.02 -5.03 13.43
C GLN A 87 24.07 -3.95 14.52
N THR A 88 24.85 -2.88 14.31
CA THR A 88 24.94 -1.75 15.25
C THR A 88 23.61 -1.02 15.38
N PHE A 89 22.88 -0.81 14.28
CA PHE A 89 21.55 -0.22 14.28
C PHE A 89 20.61 -1.01 15.21
N PHE A 90 20.49 -2.32 15.02
CA PHE A 90 19.62 -3.15 15.87
C PHE A 90 20.02 -3.18 17.33
N THR A 91 21.32 -3.18 17.65
CA THR A 91 21.78 -3.13 19.05
C THR A 91 21.48 -1.81 19.76
N LYS A 92 21.29 -0.72 19.00
CA LYS A 92 20.97 0.61 19.54
C LYS A 92 19.47 0.91 19.54
N SER A 93 18.65 0.05 18.92
CA SER A 93 17.20 0.25 18.88
C SER A 93 16.62 0.25 20.29
N ALA A 94 15.80 1.25 20.58
CA ALA A 94 15.12 1.35 21.86
C ALA A 94 14.07 0.24 21.99
N VAL A 95 14.11 -0.48 23.11
CA VAL A 95 13.15 -1.53 23.44
C VAL A 95 12.40 -1.11 24.71
N GLN A 96 11.10 -0.89 24.59
CA GLN A 96 10.23 -0.73 25.75
C GLN A 96 9.64 -2.08 26.10
N GLN A 97 9.61 -2.40 27.39
CA GLN A 97 9.11 -3.67 27.87
C GLN A 97 8.02 -3.46 28.91
N ARG A 98 6.96 -4.26 28.82
CA ARG A 98 5.87 -4.30 29.80
C ARG A 98 5.55 -5.74 30.14
N TYR A 99 5.46 -6.06 31.41
CA TYR A 99 4.98 -7.35 31.89
C TYR A 99 3.52 -7.24 32.33
N GLN A 100 2.67 -8.11 31.82
CA GLN A 100 1.30 -8.31 32.26
C GLN A 100 1.04 -9.81 32.19
N ALA A 101 1.17 -10.49 33.33
CA ALA A 101 1.12 -11.94 33.42
C ALA A 101 -0.07 -12.55 32.63
N PRO A 102 0.16 -13.62 31.84
CA PRO A 102 1.42 -14.34 31.62
C PRO A 102 2.26 -13.79 30.44
N TYR A 103 2.10 -12.53 30.05
CA TYR A 103 2.69 -11.99 28.82
C TYR A 103 3.77 -10.93 29.06
N HIS A 104 4.88 -11.07 28.34
CA HIS A 104 5.93 -10.05 28.22
C HIS A 104 5.83 -9.38 26.86
N PHE A 105 5.53 -8.08 26.87
CA PHE A 105 5.44 -7.26 25.67
C PHE A 105 6.77 -6.55 25.45
N PHE A 106 7.36 -6.73 24.27
CA PHE A 106 8.55 -6.03 23.80
C PHE A 106 8.17 -5.14 22.61
N ASN A 107 8.20 -3.83 22.81
CA ASN A 107 7.96 -2.83 21.77
C ASN A 107 9.31 -2.29 21.29
N ILE A 108 9.74 -2.73 20.11
CA ILE A 108 11.05 -2.40 19.52
C ILE A 108 10.84 -1.28 18.50
N ALA A 109 11.45 -0.12 18.69
CA ALA A 109 11.27 1.02 17.78
C ALA A 109 11.68 0.66 16.34
N LYS A 110 10.82 0.95 15.34
CA LYS A 110 11.10 0.61 13.93
C LYS A 110 12.20 1.49 13.31
N GLN A 111 12.26 2.76 13.72
CA GLN A 111 13.20 3.76 13.19
C GLN A 111 13.27 3.77 11.65
N GLU A 112 12.10 3.79 11.00
CA GLU A 112 11.94 3.49 9.57
C GLU A 112 12.81 4.40 8.67
N ASP A 113 12.97 5.68 8.99
CA ASP A 113 13.82 6.60 8.22
C ASP A 113 15.30 6.18 8.22
N GLN A 114 15.80 5.80 9.40
CA GLN A 114 17.19 5.37 9.56
C GLN A 114 17.40 4.03 8.86
N LEU A 115 16.46 3.10 9.00
CA LEU A 115 16.52 1.81 8.33
C LEU A 115 16.45 1.97 6.81
N ALA A 116 15.53 2.78 6.29
CA ALA A 116 15.41 3.06 4.85
C ALA A 116 16.72 3.64 4.29
N THR A 117 17.33 4.57 5.00
CA THR A 117 18.64 5.14 4.65
C THR A 117 19.73 4.06 4.60
N LEU A 118 19.80 3.17 5.59
CA LEU A 118 20.77 2.07 5.62
C LEU A 118 20.55 1.05 4.50
N LEU A 119 19.29 0.83 4.12
CA LEU A 119 18.90 -0.05 3.02
C LEU A 119 19.00 0.62 1.65
N GLY A 120 19.36 1.91 1.59
CA GLY A 120 19.47 2.66 0.34
C GLY A 120 18.16 2.85 -0.40
N VAL A 121 17.03 2.88 0.31
CA VAL A 121 15.67 3.09 -0.25
C VAL A 121 14.98 4.27 0.44
N ASP A 122 13.91 4.78 -0.14
CA ASP A 122 13.08 5.79 0.54
C ASP A 122 12.14 5.14 1.58
N GLN A 123 11.71 5.93 2.56
CA GLN A 123 10.83 5.47 3.65
C GLN A 123 9.49 4.94 3.11
N ALA A 124 8.92 5.58 2.08
CA ALA A 124 7.63 5.18 1.52
C ALA A 124 7.73 3.81 0.84
N TYR A 125 8.86 3.51 0.19
CA TYR A 125 9.17 2.20 -0.38
C TYR A 125 9.24 1.13 0.72
N LEU A 126 9.99 1.40 1.80
CA LEU A 126 10.12 0.48 2.93
C LEU A 126 8.77 0.21 3.62
N GLY A 127 7.94 1.24 3.79
CA GLY A 127 6.60 1.12 4.39
C GLY A 127 5.63 0.28 3.55
N LYS A 128 5.69 0.38 2.22
CA LYS A 128 4.86 -0.42 1.30
C LYS A 128 5.31 -1.86 1.17
N ASN A 129 6.61 -2.12 1.29
CA ASN A 129 7.19 -3.44 1.04
C ASN A 129 7.52 -4.16 2.35
N ARG A 130 6.50 -4.79 2.95
CA ARG A 130 6.62 -5.56 4.21
C ARG A 130 7.73 -6.62 4.21
N ALA A 131 8.11 -7.15 3.05
CA ALA A 131 9.19 -8.11 2.92
C ALA A 131 10.57 -7.58 3.39
N PHE A 132 10.76 -6.25 3.39
CA PHE A 132 12.00 -5.60 3.83
C PHE A 132 11.93 -5.06 5.26
N GLN A 133 10.85 -5.36 5.98
CA GLN A 133 10.72 -5.03 7.40
C GLN A 133 11.42 -6.08 8.26
N PRO A 134 12.08 -5.70 9.36
CA PRO A 134 12.78 -6.64 10.24
C PRO A 134 11.78 -7.54 10.97
N ASN A 135 12.05 -8.84 10.96
CA ASN A 135 11.29 -9.83 11.73
C ASN A 135 12.08 -10.25 12.98
N PHE A 136 11.58 -9.91 14.16
CA PHE A 136 12.22 -10.22 15.43
C PHE A 136 11.68 -11.55 15.97
N ILE A 137 12.55 -12.55 16.01
CA ILE A 137 12.23 -13.92 16.42
C ILE A 137 12.96 -14.20 17.73
N PRO A 138 12.27 -14.39 18.87
CA PRO A 138 12.93 -14.76 20.11
C PRO A 138 13.51 -16.17 20.00
N THR A 139 14.76 -16.35 20.41
CA THR A 139 15.50 -17.63 20.31
C THR A 139 15.94 -18.18 21.66
N VAL A 140 16.19 -17.32 22.65
CA VAL A 140 16.53 -17.73 24.01
C VAL A 140 15.88 -16.79 25.02
N THR A 141 15.21 -17.34 26.02
CA THR A 141 14.73 -16.62 27.20
C THR A 141 15.49 -17.11 28.42
N GLN A 142 15.74 -16.21 29.37
CA GLN A 142 16.23 -16.55 30.70
C GLN A 142 15.34 -15.87 31.72
N ASP A 143 14.75 -16.63 32.64
CA ASP A 143 13.94 -16.07 33.72
C ASP A 143 14.81 -15.49 34.86
N ILE A 144 14.17 -14.85 35.84
CA ILE A 144 14.85 -14.33 37.03
C ILE A 144 15.47 -15.43 37.91
N LYS A 145 14.99 -16.66 37.82
CA LYS A 145 15.49 -17.84 38.55
C LYS A 145 16.72 -18.46 37.86
N GLY A 146 17.03 -18.04 36.65
CA GLY A 146 18.15 -18.50 35.85
C GLY A 146 17.82 -19.66 34.90
N ASN A 147 16.56 -20.10 34.83
CA ASN A 147 16.12 -21.11 33.88
C ASN A 147 16.21 -20.56 32.45
N VAL A 148 16.70 -21.38 31.53
CA VAL A 148 16.90 -21.02 30.13
C VAL A 148 15.96 -21.85 29.26
N GLU A 149 15.25 -21.19 28.37
CA GLU A 149 14.34 -21.83 27.41
C GLU A 149 14.72 -21.43 25.98
N HIS A 150 14.64 -22.42 25.09
CA HIS A 150 15.01 -22.29 23.67
C HIS A 150 13.81 -22.46 22.73
N GLN A 151 12.69 -23.01 23.22
CA GLN A 151 11.45 -23.14 22.47
C GLN A 151 10.45 -22.14 23.04
N ILE A 152 10.36 -20.98 22.40
CA ILE A 152 9.66 -19.84 22.99
C ILE A 152 8.30 -19.71 22.32
N ALA A 153 7.23 -19.81 23.10
CA ALA A 153 5.91 -19.40 22.67
C ALA A 153 5.88 -17.87 22.56
N TYR A 154 5.69 -17.36 21.33
CA TYR A 154 5.64 -15.93 21.07
C TYR A 154 4.61 -15.56 20.01
N LEU A 155 4.20 -14.30 20.01
CA LEU A 155 3.36 -13.68 19.01
C LEU A 155 4.07 -12.44 18.44
N SER A 156 3.92 -12.24 17.14
CA SER A 156 4.33 -11.02 16.44
C SER A 156 3.48 -10.89 15.18
N VAL A 157 3.37 -9.67 14.64
CA VAL A 157 2.61 -9.45 13.39
C VAL A 157 3.11 -10.36 12.25
N PRO A 158 4.43 -10.47 11.97
CA PRO A 158 4.92 -11.37 10.92
C PRO A 158 4.55 -12.84 11.15
N LYS A 159 4.59 -13.32 12.40
CA LYS A 159 4.24 -14.70 12.74
C LYS A 159 2.76 -14.98 12.52
N ILE A 160 1.88 -14.08 12.99
CA ILE A 160 0.42 -14.20 12.79
C ILE A 160 0.08 -14.21 11.30
N VAL A 161 0.72 -13.35 10.50
CA VAL A 161 0.47 -13.31 9.04
C VAL A 161 0.93 -14.60 8.36
N ALA A 162 2.11 -15.14 8.74
CA ALA A 162 2.67 -16.35 8.14
C ALA A 162 1.85 -17.62 8.48
N GLU A 163 1.47 -17.80 9.74
CA GLU A 163 0.74 -19.01 10.20
C GLU A 163 -0.69 -19.09 9.68
N ARG A 164 -1.26 -17.96 9.29
CA ARG A 164 -2.64 -17.87 8.79
C ARG A 164 -2.73 -17.85 7.26
N GLU A 165 -1.60 -18.02 6.55
CA GLU A 165 -1.49 -18.01 5.07
C GLU A 165 -2.21 -16.80 4.43
N LEU A 166 -2.03 -15.62 5.02
CA LEU A 166 -2.83 -14.44 4.68
C LEU A 166 -2.21 -13.63 3.55
N ASP A 167 -2.71 -13.82 2.32
CA ASP A 167 -2.54 -12.87 1.23
C ASP A 167 -3.55 -11.70 1.37
N GLY A 168 -3.38 -10.82 2.38
CA GLY A 168 -4.16 -9.57 2.49
C GLY A 168 -4.72 -9.21 3.88
N GLU A 169 -5.79 -8.39 3.90
CA GLU A 169 -6.46 -7.93 5.12
C GLU A 169 -7.08 -9.10 5.90
N VAL A 170 -6.68 -9.25 7.18
CA VAL A 170 -7.18 -10.26 8.10
C VAL A 170 -8.72 -10.19 8.21
N PRO A 171 -9.44 -11.30 7.98
CA PRO A 171 -10.77 -11.47 8.56
C PRO A 171 -10.60 -11.56 10.08
N ILE A 172 -10.81 -10.43 10.77
CA ILE A 172 -10.55 -10.21 12.21
C ILE A 172 -11.18 -11.30 13.11
N HIS A 173 -12.18 -12.02 12.62
CA HIS A 173 -12.98 -12.99 13.35
C HIS A 173 -12.30 -14.32 13.73
N HIS A 174 -11.04 -14.56 13.33
CA HIS A 174 -10.30 -15.81 13.64
C HIS A 174 -9.11 -15.63 14.59
N LEU A 175 -8.90 -14.42 15.12
CA LEU A 175 -7.82 -14.15 16.07
C LEU A 175 -8.34 -14.23 17.51
N SER A 176 -7.55 -14.79 18.41
CA SER A 176 -7.73 -14.62 19.86
C SER A 176 -7.56 -13.15 20.27
N ASP A 177 -8.03 -12.78 21.45
CA ASP A 177 -7.94 -11.40 21.95
C ASP A 177 -6.49 -10.87 21.95
N ILE A 178 -5.52 -11.72 22.32
CA ILE A 178 -4.10 -11.34 22.34
C ILE A 178 -3.51 -11.24 20.93
N GLU A 179 -3.86 -12.15 20.01
CA GLU A 179 -3.45 -12.05 18.60
C GLU A 179 -4.01 -10.79 17.95
N HIS A 180 -5.27 -10.45 18.25
CA HIS A 180 -5.91 -9.23 17.75
C HIS A 180 -5.20 -7.97 18.27
N ALA A 181 -4.88 -7.93 19.57
CA ALA A 181 -4.13 -6.82 20.17
C ALA A 181 -2.74 -6.65 19.53
N VAL A 182 -2.02 -7.76 19.29
CA VAL A 182 -0.71 -7.72 18.62
C VAL A 182 -0.85 -7.28 17.16
N TYR A 183 -1.82 -7.82 16.42
CA TYR A 183 -2.05 -7.48 15.02
C TYR A 183 -2.40 -5.99 14.83
N ALA A 184 -3.17 -5.41 15.76
CA ALA A 184 -3.50 -3.99 15.74
C ALA A 184 -2.27 -3.07 15.80
N THR A 185 -1.11 -3.56 16.29
CA THR A 185 0.12 -2.77 16.35
C THR A 185 0.86 -2.63 15.01
N GLN A 186 0.35 -3.22 13.92
CA GLN A 186 1.02 -3.17 12.61
C GLN A 186 1.34 -1.74 12.11
N THR A 187 0.47 -0.77 12.45
CA THR A 187 0.60 0.64 12.08
C THR A 187 1.39 1.47 13.09
N GLU A 188 1.76 0.90 14.23
CA GLU A 188 2.48 1.60 15.29
C GLU A 188 3.94 1.86 14.90
N PRO A 189 4.61 2.87 15.51
CA PRO A 189 6.02 3.18 15.22
C PRO A 189 7.01 2.15 15.82
N TYR A 190 6.51 1.04 16.35
CA TYR A 190 7.29 -0.05 16.94
C TYR A 190 6.82 -1.41 16.42
N THR A 191 7.72 -2.38 16.42
CA THR A 191 7.39 -3.80 16.25
C THR A 191 7.13 -4.40 17.62
N GLN A 192 5.95 -4.98 17.80
CA GLN A 192 5.61 -5.69 19.03
C GLN A 192 5.93 -7.18 18.92
N VAL A 193 6.67 -7.71 19.89
CA VAL A 193 6.83 -9.13 20.14
C VAL A 193 6.30 -9.44 21.53
N VAL A 194 5.40 -10.42 21.62
CA VAL A 194 4.85 -10.90 22.89
C VAL A 194 5.38 -12.28 23.18
N ILE A 195 5.93 -12.50 24.37
CA ILE A 195 6.39 -13.82 24.82
C ILE A 195 5.49 -14.26 25.96
N GLU A 196 4.96 -15.47 25.87
CA GLU A 196 4.17 -16.07 26.95
C GLU A 196 5.10 -16.78 27.94
N SER A 197 5.09 -16.32 29.19
CA SER A 197 5.85 -16.90 30.29
C SER A 197 5.25 -16.47 31.62
N GLU A 198 4.95 -17.42 32.50
CA GLU A 198 4.41 -17.16 33.84
C GLU A 198 5.43 -16.44 34.76
N GLU A 199 6.72 -16.64 34.50
CA GLU A 199 7.80 -16.07 35.29
C GLU A 199 8.33 -14.77 34.66
N PRO A 200 8.76 -13.79 35.47
CA PRO A 200 9.45 -12.62 34.95
C PRO A 200 10.75 -12.99 34.22
N LEU A 201 10.94 -12.43 33.03
CA LEU A 201 12.15 -12.62 32.25
C LEU A 201 13.28 -11.71 32.74
N LYS A 202 14.50 -12.24 32.77
CA LYS A 202 15.75 -11.51 33.02
C LYS A 202 16.46 -11.14 31.72
N ARG A 203 16.43 -12.01 30.72
CA ARG A 203 17.04 -11.79 29.40
C ARG A 203 16.23 -12.43 28.29
N VAL A 204 16.29 -11.83 27.11
CA VAL A 204 15.76 -12.38 25.87
C VAL A 204 16.78 -12.16 24.75
N SER A 205 17.04 -13.19 23.96
CA SER A 205 17.82 -13.11 22.73
C SER A 205 16.87 -13.19 21.55
N PHE A 206 17.04 -12.28 20.59
CA PHE A 206 16.32 -12.27 19.32
C PHE A 206 17.28 -12.59 18.18
N ASN A 207 16.80 -13.41 17.24
CA ASN A 207 17.30 -13.43 15.88
C ASN A 207 16.43 -12.49 15.04
N ILE A 208 17.05 -11.58 14.30
CA ILE A 208 16.39 -10.61 13.46
C ILE A 208 16.62 -11.03 12.03
N GLU A 209 15.55 -11.42 11.35
CA GLU A 209 15.60 -11.71 9.92
C GLU A 209 15.26 -10.44 9.14
N LEU A 210 16.14 -10.04 8.24
CA LEU A 210 15.93 -8.89 7.36
C LEU A 210 16.32 -9.26 5.93
N ALA A 211 15.39 -9.05 5.00
CA ALA A 211 15.72 -9.12 3.58
C ALA A 211 16.35 -7.80 3.14
N LEU A 212 17.53 -7.88 2.53
CA LEU A 212 18.22 -6.72 2.01
C LEU A 212 17.80 -6.48 0.56
N PRO A 213 17.22 -5.31 0.23
CA PRO A 213 16.75 -5.04 -1.11
C PRO A 213 17.94 -4.99 -2.07
N ARG A 214 17.75 -5.57 -3.25
CA ARG A 214 18.67 -5.51 -4.38
C ARG A 214 17.88 -5.08 -5.61
N PHE A 215 18.51 -4.31 -6.47
CA PHE A 215 17.87 -3.80 -7.67
C PHE A 215 18.75 -4.01 -8.90
N THR A 216 18.10 -4.24 -10.03
CA THR A 216 18.72 -4.03 -11.34
C THR A 216 18.30 -2.67 -11.84
N THR A 217 19.26 -1.89 -12.34
CA THR A 217 19.01 -0.52 -12.81
C THR A 217 19.00 -0.52 -14.33
N GLN A 218 17.99 0.10 -14.92
CA GLN A 218 17.88 0.31 -16.36
C GLN A 218 17.67 1.79 -16.66
N GLN A 219 18.47 2.33 -17.57
CA GLN A 219 18.31 3.70 -18.06
C GLN A 219 17.54 3.68 -19.38
N ILE A 220 16.55 4.55 -19.47
CA ILE A 220 15.60 4.66 -20.59
C ILE A 220 15.76 6.05 -21.17
N THR A 221 16.30 6.11 -22.38
CA THR A 221 16.66 7.37 -23.08
C THR A 221 15.83 7.61 -24.34
N HIS A 222 14.95 6.68 -24.70
CA HIS A 222 14.06 6.77 -25.85
C HIS A 222 12.67 6.23 -25.49
N PHE A 223 11.64 6.77 -26.16
CA PHE A 223 10.25 6.39 -25.98
C PHE A 223 9.57 6.25 -27.34
N PRO A 224 8.66 5.28 -27.53
CA PRO A 224 8.26 4.26 -26.56
C PRO A 224 9.38 3.21 -26.31
N TYR A 225 9.40 2.62 -25.12
CA TYR A 225 10.32 1.55 -24.73
C TYR A 225 9.59 0.48 -23.95
N ALA A 226 10.00 -0.78 -24.12
CA ALA A 226 9.39 -1.91 -23.41
C ALA A 226 10.45 -2.89 -22.92
N ILE A 227 10.18 -3.48 -21.77
CA ILE A 227 11.04 -4.47 -21.11
C ILE A 227 10.17 -5.66 -20.73
N ASP A 228 10.60 -6.85 -21.13
CA ASP A 228 10.01 -8.11 -20.66
C ASP A 228 10.69 -8.52 -19.35
N THR A 229 9.87 -8.77 -18.32
CA THR A 229 10.35 -9.19 -16.99
C THR A 229 9.64 -10.46 -16.55
N ALA A 230 10.13 -11.09 -15.49
CA ALA A 230 9.46 -12.25 -14.88
C ALA A 230 8.05 -11.94 -14.36
N TRP A 231 7.72 -10.67 -14.12
CA TRP A 231 6.41 -10.23 -13.65
C TRP A 231 5.46 -9.82 -14.79
N GLY A 232 5.96 -9.85 -16.03
CA GLY A 232 5.26 -9.38 -17.22
C GLY A 232 5.92 -8.16 -17.84
N LYS A 233 5.27 -7.61 -18.87
CA LYS A 233 5.82 -6.54 -19.70
C LYS A 233 5.62 -5.17 -19.06
N ILE A 234 6.70 -4.40 -18.96
CA ILE A 234 6.70 -2.99 -18.55
C ILE A 234 6.88 -2.12 -19.79
N GLU A 235 6.01 -1.15 -19.99
CA GLU A 235 5.98 -0.33 -21.21
C GLU A 235 6.02 1.16 -20.84
N PHE A 236 7.11 1.84 -21.18
CA PHE A 236 7.24 3.29 -21.09
C PHE A 236 6.76 3.88 -22.40
N LEU A 237 5.64 4.58 -22.37
CA LEU A 237 4.93 4.99 -23.58
C LEU A 237 5.49 6.29 -24.14
N GLN A 238 5.58 7.32 -23.30
CA GLN A 238 5.96 8.66 -23.72
C GLN A 238 6.39 9.54 -22.55
N VAL A 239 7.10 10.60 -22.90
CA VAL A 239 7.44 11.74 -22.04
C VAL A 239 6.93 13.02 -22.71
N ILE A 240 6.24 13.88 -21.96
CA ILE A 240 5.75 15.19 -22.43
C ILE A 240 6.11 16.23 -21.37
N GLY A 241 7.16 17.02 -21.62
CA GLY A 241 7.67 17.99 -20.64
C GLY A 241 8.03 17.30 -19.32
N ASN A 242 7.28 17.62 -18.27
CA ASN A 242 7.44 17.05 -16.93
C ASN A 242 6.60 15.79 -16.63
N ALA A 243 5.89 15.25 -17.62
CA ALA A 243 5.01 14.09 -17.45
C ALA A 243 5.62 12.83 -18.07
N LEU A 244 5.63 11.74 -17.31
CA LEU A 244 6.01 10.40 -17.74
C LEU A 244 4.79 9.47 -17.73
N VAL A 245 4.58 8.75 -18.83
CA VAL A 245 3.47 7.79 -18.95
C VAL A 245 3.99 6.39 -19.19
N TYR A 246 3.57 5.44 -18.37
CA TYR A 246 3.99 4.05 -18.47
C TYR A 246 2.90 3.06 -18.03
N ARG A 247 3.06 1.79 -18.43
CA ARG A 247 2.17 0.68 -18.10
C ARG A 247 2.97 -0.44 -17.45
N VAL A 248 2.46 -0.95 -16.33
CA VAL A 248 3.11 -2.00 -15.53
C VAL A 248 2.10 -3.04 -15.07
N PRO A 249 2.51 -4.29 -14.85
CA PRO A 249 1.71 -5.25 -14.08
C PRO A 249 1.45 -4.72 -12.66
N ALA A 250 0.23 -4.88 -12.14
CA ALA A 250 -0.15 -4.37 -10.82
C ALA A 250 0.68 -5.02 -9.68
N ASN A 251 1.04 -6.29 -9.84
CA ASN A 251 1.81 -7.07 -8.87
C ASN A 251 3.27 -6.59 -8.62
N ILE A 252 3.82 -5.76 -9.53
CA ILE A 252 5.19 -5.23 -9.46
C ILE A 252 5.22 -3.70 -9.26
N ALA A 253 4.10 -3.01 -9.47
CA ALA A 253 4.03 -1.55 -9.49
C ALA A 253 4.55 -0.87 -8.22
N ASP A 254 4.33 -1.47 -7.04
CA ASP A 254 4.81 -0.95 -5.75
C ASP A 254 6.19 -1.47 -5.33
N LYS A 255 6.74 -2.42 -6.09
CA LYS A 255 8.05 -3.04 -5.81
C LYS A 255 9.17 -2.45 -6.67
N MET A 256 8.83 -1.82 -7.79
CA MET A 256 9.76 -1.08 -8.65
C MET A 256 9.84 0.40 -8.26
N MET A 257 10.95 1.05 -8.59
CA MET A 257 11.11 2.50 -8.44
C MET A 257 11.39 3.14 -9.80
N VAL A 258 10.71 4.24 -10.11
CA VAL A 258 10.85 4.98 -11.37
C VAL A 258 11.20 6.42 -11.07
N TYR A 259 12.32 6.87 -11.59
CA TYR A 259 12.80 8.24 -11.42
C TYR A 259 12.97 8.91 -12.78
N ALA A 260 12.44 10.13 -12.90
CA ALA A 260 12.73 10.99 -14.03
C ALA A 260 14.01 11.77 -13.75
N LEU A 261 14.87 11.88 -14.76
CA LEU A 261 16.12 12.62 -14.69
C LEU A 261 16.03 13.90 -15.51
N TYR A 262 16.60 14.97 -14.95
CA TYR A 262 16.89 16.19 -15.69
C TYR A 262 18.08 15.99 -16.64
N GLN A 263 18.29 16.93 -17.58
CA GLN A 263 19.34 16.85 -18.60
C GLN A 263 20.77 16.68 -18.05
N ASP A 264 21.02 17.11 -16.82
CA ASP A 264 22.31 16.97 -16.14
C ASP A 264 22.45 15.68 -15.30
N GLY A 265 21.45 14.79 -15.34
CA GLY A 265 21.44 13.50 -14.69
C GLY A 265 20.88 13.48 -13.26
N ARG A 266 20.54 14.64 -12.67
CA ARG A 266 19.89 14.67 -11.34
C ARG A 266 18.45 14.17 -11.42
N ALA A 267 17.99 13.45 -10.40
CA ALA A 267 16.62 12.97 -10.34
C ALA A 267 15.67 14.09 -9.91
N LEU A 268 14.60 14.28 -10.68
CA LEU A 268 13.58 15.27 -10.42
C LEU A 268 12.67 14.82 -9.27
N ALA A 269 12.25 15.77 -8.44
CA ALA A 269 11.28 15.51 -7.39
C ALA A 269 9.89 15.23 -8.01
N PRO A 270 9.16 14.21 -7.53
CA PRO A 270 7.81 13.93 -7.98
C PRO A 270 6.83 14.97 -7.43
N ILE A 271 5.87 15.40 -8.23
CA ILE A 271 4.74 16.26 -7.82
C ILE A 271 3.52 15.37 -7.52
N GLU A 272 3.14 14.55 -8.49
CA GLU A 272 1.93 13.73 -8.43
C GLU A 272 2.14 12.43 -9.22
N THR A 273 1.47 11.37 -8.81
CA THR A 273 1.40 10.13 -9.57
C THR A 273 -0.02 9.61 -9.60
N LEU A 274 -0.60 9.60 -10.79
CA LEU A 274 -1.93 9.08 -11.07
C LEU A 274 -1.81 7.62 -11.50
N ARG A 275 -2.61 6.75 -10.88
CA ARG A 275 -2.62 5.31 -11.17
C ARG A 275 -4.02 4.89 -11.54
N HIS A 276 -4.16 4.28 -12.71
CA HIS A 276 -5.43 3.80 -13.22
C HIS A 276 -5.32 2.34 -13.62
N PRO A 277 -6.18 1.44 -13.11
CA PRO A 277 -6.22 0.08 -13.62
C PRO A 277 -6.66 0.09 -15.08
N LEU A 278 -5.98 -0.69 -15.90
CA LEU A 278 -6.40 -0.99 -17.26
C LEU A 278 -7.43 -2.11 -17.18
N LEU A 279 -8.67 -1.76 -17.50
CA LEU A 279 -9.78 -2.70 -17.50
C LEU A 279 -9.62 -3.74 -18.60
N THR A 280 -9.86 -5.00 -18.27
CA THR A 280 -10.06 -6.07 -19.24
C THR A 280 -11.31 -5.80 -20.08
N GLU A 281 -11.42 -6.46 -21.25
CA GLU A 281 -12.62 -6.34 -22.09
C GLU A 281 -13.89 -6.85 -21.37
N ALA A 282 -13.75 -7.81 -20.46
CA ALA A 282 -14.83 -8.28 -19.60
C ALA A 282 -15.29 -7.19 -18.62
N GLU A 283 -14.35 -6.51 -17.94
CA GLU A 283 -14.66 -5.39 -17.04
C GLU A 283 -15.27 -4.20 -17.81
N LYS A 284 -14.78 -3.88 -19.00
CA LYS A 284 -15.40 -2.84 -19.85
C LYS A 284 -16.84 -3.20 -20.22
N THR A 285 -17.07 -4.46 -20.61
CA THR A 285 -18.41 -4.96 -20.93
C THR A 285 -19.33 -4.83 -19.73
N TYR A 286 -18.84 -5.20 -18.54
CA TYR A 286 -19.56 -5.02 -17.28
C TYR A 286 -19.95 -3.55 -17.03
N HIS A 287 -19.00 -2.61 -17.13
CA HIS A 287 -19.28 -1.18 -16.97
C HIS A 287 -20.25 -0.64 -18.03
N HIS A 288 -20.19 -1.15 -19.27
CA HIS A 288 -21.13 -0.80 -20.31
C HIS A 288 -22.55 -1.30 -20.01
N GLN A 289 -22.69 -2.52 -19.51
CA GLN A 289 -23.98 -3.07 -19.06
C GLN A 289 -24.56 -2.26 -17.89
N LEU A 290 -23.72 -1.84 -16.93
CA LEU A 290 -24.16 -0.94 -15.86
C LEU A 290 -24.64 0.41 -16.39
N ALA A 291 -23.90 1.03 -17.32
CA ALA A 291 -24.32 2.29 -17.94
C ALA A 291 -25.69 2.17 -18.63
N ASN A 292 -25.95 1.04 -19.29
CA ASN A 292 -27.24 0.76 -19.92
C ASN A 292 -28.36 0.61 -18.88
N LEU A 293 -28.11 -0.05 -17.75
CA LEU A 293 -29.07 -0.13 -16.64
C LEU A 293 -29.37 1.24 -16.03
N PHE A 294 -28.35 2.07 -15.78
CA PHE A 294 -28.56 3.45 -15.31
C PHE A 294 -29.38 4.27 -16.32
N THR A 295 -29.14 4.10 -17.62
CA THR A 295 -29.91 4.74 -18.69
C THR A 295 -31.38 4.28 -18.68
N GLU A 296 -31.63 2.99 -18.46
CA GLU A 296 -32.98 2.44 -18.34
C GLU A 296 -33.71 3.03 -17.12
N VAL A 297 -33.07 3.06 -15.95
CA VAL A 297 -33.65 3.64 -14.72
C VAL A 297 -33.92 5.14 -14.90
N HIS A 298 -32.96 5.89 -15.44
CA HIS A 298 -33.13 7.32 -15.72
C HIS A 298 -34.36 7.58 -16.61
N ARG A 299 -34.59 6.74 -17.63
CA ARG A 299 -35.81 6.80 -18.46
C ARG A 299 -37.07 6.47 -17.67
N LEU A 300 -37.05 5.48 -16.78
CA LEU A 300 -38.20 5.10 -15.95
C LEU A 300 -38.57 6.18 -14.93
N VAL A 301 -37.57 6.87 -14.35
CA VAL A 301 -37.78 8.05 -13.49
C VAL A 301 -38.39 9.19 -14.29
N LYS A 302 -37.88 9.47 -15.49
CA LYS A 302 -38.43 10.50 -16.39
C LYS A 302 -39.92 10.25 -16.71
N LEU A 303 -40.30 8.98 -16.90
CA LEU A 303 -41.66 8.52 -17.17
C LEU A 303 -42.55 8.32 -15.92
N ASP A 304 -42.08 8.72 -14.72
CA ASP A 304 -42.79 8.58 -13.45
C ASP A 304 -43.17 7.12 -13.08
N LYS A 305 -42.46 6.15 -13.66
CA LYS A 305 -42.61 4.71 -13.37
C LYS A 305 -41.77 4.26 -12.17
N ILE A 306 -40.70 5.01 -11.88
CA ILE A 306 -39.89 4.90 -10.67
C ILE A 306 -39.86 6.30 -10.06
N LYS A 307 -40.16 6.43 -8.77
CA LYS A 307 -40.33 7.72 -8.09
C LYS A 307 -39.42 7.89 -6.90
N THR A 308 -38.89 6.80 -6.36
CA THR A 308 -38.10 6.82 -5.12
C THR A 308 -36.76 6.12 -5.29
N GLU A 309 -35.82 6.48 -4.43
CA GLU A 309 -34.51 5.82 -4.38
C GLU A 309 -34.63 4.32 -4.01
N ALA A 310 -35.60 3.96 -3.17
CA ALA A 310 -35.86 2.57 -2.80
C ALA A 310 -36.25 1.72 -4.02
N GLU A 311 -37.09 2.25 -4.90
CA GLU A 311 -37.48 1.59 -6.15
C GLU A 311 -36.29 1.47 -7.13
N ILE A 312 -35.41 2.48 -7.19
CA ILE A 312 -34.15 2.39 -7.94
C ILE A 312 -33.28 1.25 -7.40
N ARG A 313 -33.09 1.17 -6.07
CA ARG A 313 -32.29 0.11 -5.43
C ARG A 313 -32.86 -1.28 -5.75
N GLN A 314 -34.18 -1.45 -5.64
CA GLN A 314 -34.84 -2.72 -5.97
C GLN A 314 -34.66 -3.08 -7.47
N PHE A 315 -34.73 -2.10 -8.37
CA PHE A 315 -34.47 -2.31 -9.79
C PHE A 315 -33.07 -2.88 -10.01
N PHE A 316 -32.04 -2.26 -9.42
CA PHE A 316 -30.66 -2.73 -9.56
C PHE A 316 -30.44 -4.11 -8.93
N GLN A 317 -30.97 -4.37 -7.73
CA GLN A 317 -30.84 -5.67 -7.06
C GLN A 317 -31.34 -6.85 -7.91
N SER A 318 -32.34 -6.63 -8.76
CA SER A 318 -32.92 -7.67 -9.62
C SER A 318 -32.22 -7.86 -10.98
N ARG A 319 -31.39 -6.91 -11.42
CA ARG A 319 -30.89 -6.84 -12.80
C ARG A 319 -29.40 -6.56 -12.95
N GLN A 320 -28.71 -6.17 -11.88
CA GLN A 320 -27.30 -5.83 -11.94
C GLN A 320 -26.50 -7.07 -12.38
N PRO A 321 -25.64 -6.95 -13.42
CA PRO A 321 -24.75 -8.03 -13.80
C PRO A 321 -23.79 -8.35 -12.65
N PHE A 322 -23.29 -9.58 -12.60
CA PHE A 322 -22.20 -9.92 -11.71
C PHE A 322 -20.89 -9.33 -12.26
N PRO A 323 -20.04 -8.73 -11.41
CA PRO A 323 -18.72 -8.31 -11.82
C PRO A 323 -17.93 -9.55 -12.30
N PRO A 324 -17.14 -9.44 -13.38
CA PRO A 324 -16.30 -10.54 -13.83
C PRO A 324 -15.22 -10.86 -12.80
N ASP A 325 -14.75 -12.10 -12.78
CA ASP A 325 -13.55 -12.46 -12.03
C ASP A 325 -12.34 -11.73 -12.63
N VAL A 326 -11.63 -10.99 -11.80
CA VAL A 326 -10.42 -10.27 -12.19
C VAL A 326 -9.22 -11.04 -11.68
N ASP A 327 -8.37 -11.52 -12.58
CA ASP A 327 -7.05 -12.01 -12.20
C ASP A 327 -6.17 -10.82 -11.82
N GLU A 328 -6.12 -10.51 -10.53
CA GLU A 328 -5.30 -9.42 -9.98
C GLU A 328 -3.83 -9.55 -10.36
N LYS A 329 -3.33 -10.77 -10.64
CA LYS A 329 -1.94 -10.99 -11.07
C LYS A 329 -1.69 -10.55 -12.51
N GLN A 330 -2.73 -10.51 -13.34
CA GLN A 330 -2.67 -10.06 -14.73
C GLN A 330 -3.18 -8.63 -14.93
N GLN A 331 -3.77 -8.03 -13.90
CA GLN A 331 -4.19 -6.64 -13.94
C GLN A 331 -2.98 -5.75 -14.25
N ARG A 332 -3.16 -4.81 -15.18
CA ARG A 332 -2.13 -3.84 -15.54
C ARG A 332 -2.56 -2.47 -15.07
N LEU A 333 -1.61 -1.65 -14.64
CA LEU A 333 -1.81 -0.26 -14.29
C LEU A 333 -1.27 0.61 -15.41
N HIS A 334 -2.00 1.68 -15.69
CA HIS A 334 -1.52 2.84 -16.41
C HIS A 334 -1.15 3.91 -15.40
N ILE A 335 0.09 4.38 -15.45
CA ILE A 335 0.64 5.31 -14.49
C ILE A 335 1.14 6.54 -15.22
N THR A 336 0.71 7.70 -14.72
CA THR A 336 1.19 9.01 -15.14
C THR A 336 1.85 9.68 -13.95
N SER A 337 3.15 9.94 -14.05
CA SER A 337 3.93 10.61 -13.02
C SER A 337 4.34 11.98 -13.50
N TYR A 338 4.12 13.00 -12.68
CA TYR A 338 4.50 14.38 -12.94
C TYR A 338 5.66 14.78 -12.04
N TYR A 339 6.57 15.57 -12.58
CA TYR A 339 7.80 15.98 -11.91
C TYR A 339 7.97 17.50 -11.92
N THR A 340 8.91 17.99 -11.12
CA THR A 340 9.19 19.43 -10.96
C THR A 340 9.67 20.11 -12.23
N GLY A 341 10.31 19.40 -13.16
CA GLY A 341 10.86 19.94 -14.40
C GLY A 341 10.78 18.98 -15.58
N ASP A 342 11.30 19.42 -16.73
CA ASP A 342 11.30 18.63 -17.96
C ASP A 342 12.16 17.37 -17.84
N ILE A 343 11.59 16.24 -18.27
CA ILE A 343 12.22 14.94 -18.19
C ILE A 343 13.12 14.74 -19.42
N ALA A 344 14.41 14.51 -19.18
CA ALA A 344 15.35 14.15 -20.24
C ALA A 344 15.46 12.63 -20.40
N ASN A 345 15.57 11.90 -19.28
CA ASN A 345 15.73 10.45 -19.25
C ASN A 345 14.96 9.85 -18.08
N VAL A 346 14.78 8.54 -18.08
CA VAL A 346 14.16 7.81 -16.96
C VAL A 346 15.09 6.71 -16.48
N VAL A 347 15.13 6.50 -15.18
CA VAL A 347 15.81 5.36 -14.55
C VAL A 347 14.77 4.50 -13.86
N LEU A 348 14.80 3.21 -14.18
CA LEU A 348 14.00 2.17 -13.57
C LEU A 348 14.88 1.31 -12.68
N TYR A 349 14.47 1.14 -11.42
CA TYR A 349 15.01 0.13 -10.52
C TYR A 349 14.01 -1.02 -10.41
N LEU A 350 14.41 -2.19 -10.91
CA LEU A 350 13.62 -3.42 -10.80
C LEU A 350 14.13 -4.27 -9.64
N PRO A 351 13.24 -4.77 -8.77
CA PRO A 351 13.65 -5.62 -7.66
C PRO A 351 14.34 -6.87 -8.18
N ALA A 352 15.47 -7.22 -7.59
CA ALA A 352 16.18 -8.48 -7.78
C ALA A 352 15.91 -9.39 -6.56
N PRO A 353 16.21 -10.70 -6.64
CA PRO A 353 16.14 -11.57 -5.48
C PRO A 353 16.92 -10.99 -4.30
N ALA A 354 16.21 -10.73 -3.21
CA ALA A 354 16.77 -10.18 -1.98
C ALA A 354 17.57 -11.25 -1.24
N GLU A 355 18.66 -10.83 -0.60
CA GLU A 355 19.43 -11.70 0.28
C GLU A 355 18.89 -11.55 1.71
N LYS A 356 18.58 -12.68 2.35
CA LYS A 356 18.16 -12.68 3.76
C LYS A 356 19.38 -12.73 4.65
N HIS A 357 19.46 -11.80 5.58
CA HIS A 357 20.49 -11.76 6.61
C HIS A 357 19.87 -11.93 7.99
N GLN A 358 20.68 -12.49 8.88
CA GLN A 358 20.31 -12.73 10.27
C GLN A 358 21.21 -11.90 11.18
N PHE A 359 20.60 -11.19 12.11
CA PHE A 359 21.28 -10.36 13.10
C PHE A 359 20.90 -10.81 14.49
N ARG A 360 21.84 -10.79 15.42
CA ARG A 360 21.58 -11.22 16.80
C ARG A 360 21.41 -10.02 17.71
N LEU A 361 20.37 -10.02 18.53
CA LEU A 361 20.14 -9.00 19.55
C LEU A 361 19.93 -9.68 20.90
N ASP A 362 20.89 -9.53 21.81
CA ASP A 362 20.74 -9.96 23.20
C ASP A 362 20.26 -8.78 24.05
N TYR A 363 19.09 -8.91 24.66
CA TYR A 363 18.46 -7.86 25.47
C TYR A 363 18.36 -8.29 26.94
N SER A 364 18.78 -7.39 27.84
CA SER A 364 18.57 -7.57 29.29
C SER A 364 17.31 -6.85 29.70
N VAL A 365 16.44 -7.55 30.42
CA VAL A 365 15.15 -7.04 30.87
C VAL A 365 15.36 -6.22 32.14
N PRO A 366 15.08 -4.90 32.14
CA PRO A 366 15.21 -4.09 33.34
C PRO A 366 14.30 -4.62 34.44
N GLN A 367 14.84 -4.87 35.63
CA GLN A 367 14.03 -5.29 36.76
C GLN A 367 13.23 -4.09 37.26
N VAL A 368 11.90 -4.19 37.20
CA VAL A 368 11.05 -3.29 37.99
C VAL A 368 11.22 -3.72 39.44
N LEU A 369 12.18 -3.11 40.15
CA LEU A 369 12.18 -3.11 41.60
C LEU A 369 10.85 -2.47 42.01
N GLY A 370 9.92 -3.27 42.50
CA GLY A 370 8.70 -2.75 43.10
C GLY A 370 9.08 -1.76 44.19
N GLU A 371 8.55 -0.54 44.10
CA GLU A 371 8.43 0.31 45.28
C GLU A 371 7.60 -0.47 46.31
N GLU A 372 8.27 -1.04 47.31
CA GLU A 372 7.64 -1.26 48.61
C GLU A 372 7.26 0.12 49.15
N ARG A 373 6.02 0.55 48.88
CA ARG A 373 5.41 1.61 49.68
C ARG A 373 4.94 0.97 50.98
N GLN A 374 5.68 1.33 52.03
CA GLN A 374 5.37 1.14 53.45
C GLN A 374 3.95 1.57 53.82
#